data_AF-A0A3N1QH86-F1
#
_entry.id   AF-A0A3N1QH86-F1
#
_cell.length_a   1.000
_cell.length_b   1.000
_cell.length_c   1.000
_cell.angle_alpha   90.00
_cell.angle_beta   90.00
_cell.angle_gamma   90.00
#
_symmetry.space_group_name_H-M   'P 1'
#
loop_
_entity.id
_entity.type
_entity.pdbx_description
1 polymer ?
#
loop_
_entity_poly.entity_id
_entity_poly.type
_entity_poly.pdbx_seq_one_letter_code
_entity_poly.pdbx_strand_id
1 'polypeptide(L)'
;MKLLWTLMVVVILLLQVRLWVGEGSFAQVWALEQSIAEQREENAELATRNERLYAEVRNLRNEQGAVEERARMNLGLIRDDETFFLVVEN
;
A
#
# COMPACT_ATOMS: atom_id res chain seq x y z
N MET A 1 24.33 57.20 15.35
CA MET A 1 23.78 56.27 16.37
C MET A 1 22.41 55.72 16.01
N LYS A 2 21.36 56.55 15.83
CA LYS A 2 20.00 56.05 15.53
C LYS A 2 19.92 55.18 14.26
N LEU A 3 20.64 55.54 13.19
CA LEU A 3 20.66 54.80 11.92
C LEU A 3 21.17 53.35 12.04
N LEU A 4 22.17 53.14 12.91
CA LEU A 4 22.74 51.81 13.16
C LEU A 4 21.72 50.90 13.84
N TRP A 5 20.98 51.44 14.80
CA TRP A 5 19.90 50.75 15.49
C TRP A 5 18.75 50.39 14.55
N THR A 6 18.34 51.31 13.66
CA THR A 6 17.30 51.01 12.67
C THR A 6 17.73 49.91 11.71
N LEU A 7 18.97 49.96 11.21
CA LEU A 7 19.51 48.92 10.34
C LEU A 7 19.52 47.55 11.04
N MET A 8 19.96 47.52 12.30
CA MET A 8 20.01 46.28 13.07
C MET A 8 18.62 45.67 13.28
N VAL A 9 17.61 46.49 13.58
CA VAL A 9 16.22 46.04 13.70
C VAL A 9 15.69 45.50 12.38
N VAL A 10 15.97 46.17 11.26
CA VAL A 10 15.55 45.72 9.93
C VAL A 10 16.17 44.36 9.58
N VAL A 11 17.47 44.18 9.85
CA VAL A 11 18.15 42.90 9.61
C VAL A 11 17.57 41.79 10.49
N ILE A 12 17.28 42.06 11.76
CA ILE A 12 16.66 41.09 12.66
C ILE A 12 15.27 40.69 12.15
N LEU A 13 14.44 41.67 11.78
CA LEU A 13 13.10 41.38 11.25
C LEU A 13 13.17 40.56 9.96
N LEU A 14 14.11 40.86 9.07
CA LEU A 14 14.29 40.12 7.83
C LEU A 14 14.73 38.66 8.09
N LEU A 15 15.59 38.43 9.08
CA LEU A 15 15.98 37.09 9.51
C LEU A 15 14.82 36.33 10.16
N GLN A 16 13.99 37.00 10.97
CA GLN A 16 12.80 36.40 11.58
C GLN A 16 11.80 35.97 10.51
N VAL A 17 11.51 36.84 9.53
CA VAL A 17 10.64 36.50 8.39
C VAL A 17 11.22 35.35 7.57
N ARG A 18 12.52 35.36 7.30
CA ARG A 18 13.19 34.26 6.59
C ARG A 18 13.10 32.94 7.37
N LEU A 19 13.17 32.95 8.70
CA LEU A 19 12.98 31.75 9.53
C LEU A 19 11.54 31.22 9.46
N TRP A 20 10.57 32.11 9.32
CA TRP A 20 9.16 31.74 9.24
C TRP A 20 8.75 31.27 7.84
N VAL A 21 9.44 31.69 6.78
CA VAL A 21 9.07 31.41 5.37
C VAL A 21 10.12 30.58 4.62
N GLY A 22 11.30 30.36 5.20
CA GLY A 22 12.41 29.62 4.59
C GLY A 22 12.17 28.12 4.45
N GLU A 23 13.08 27.43 3.77
CA GLU A 23 13.07 25.98 3.58
C GLU A 23 12.99 25.27 4.94
N GLY A 24 11.91 24.50 5.17
CA GLY A 24 11.58 23.93 6.49
C GLY A 24 10.62 24.78 7.35
N SER A 25 10.01 25.82 6.78
CA SER A 25 8.95 26.62 7.41
C SER A 25 7.81 25.73 7.94
N PHE A 26 7.21 26.15 9.06
CA PHE A 26 6.00 25.54 9.62
C PHE A 26 4.88 25.38 8.57
N ALA A 27 4.78 26.28 7.59
CA ALA A 27 3.80 26.16 6.51
C ALA A 27 4.08 24.94 5.60
N GLN A 28 5.36 24.66 5.32
CA GLN A 28 5.77 23.52 4.50
C GLN A 28 5.60 22.20 5.26
N VAL A 29 5.90 22.18 6.56
CA VAL A 29 5.65 21.01 7.42
C VAL A 29 4.15 20.71 7.50
N TRP A 30 3.31 21.73 7.70
CA TRP A 30 1.86 21.55 7.77
C TRP A 30 1.26 21.06 6.45
N ALA A 31 1.69 21.62 5.32
CA ALA A 31 1.25 21.15 4.00
C ALA A 31 1.70 19.70 3.71
N LEU A 32 2.93 19.34 4.11
CA LEU A 32 3.45 17.99 3.93
C LEU A 32 2.76 16.99 4.85
N GLU A 33 2.46 17.36 6.08
CA GLU A 33 1.72 16.52 7.03
C GLU A 33 0.29 16.27 6.56
N GLN A 34 -0.35 17.29 5.97
CA GLN A 34 -1.65 17.13 5.30
C GLN A 34 -1.57 16.16 4.12
N SER A 35 -0.57 16.28 3.24
CA SER A 35 -0.44 15.35 2.11
C SER A 35 -0.16 13.91 2.56
N ILE A 36 0.59 13.73 3.66
CA ILE A 36 0.83 12.41 4.26
C ILE A 36 -0.47 11.83 4.82
N ALA A 37 -1.31 12.65 5.45
CA ALA A 37 -2.60 12.20 5.97
C ALA A 37 -3.52 11.72 4.84
N GLU A 38 -3.65 12.49 3.76
CA GLU A 38 -4.44 12.13 2.57
C GLU A 38 -3.93 10.83 1.92
N GLN A 39 -2.62 10.69 1.73
CA GLN A 39 -2.04 9.47 1.16
C GLN A 39 -2.19 8.24 2.06
N ARG A 40 -2.22 8.42 3.38
CA ARG A 40 -2.46 7.31 4.32
C ARG A 40 -3.89 6.81 4.25
N GLU A 41 -4.85 7.72 4.09
CA GLU A 41 -6.26 7.36 3.92
C GLU A 41 -6.47 6.56 2.62
N GLU A 42 -5.91 7.03 1.50
CA GLU A 42 -5.98 6.32 0.21
C GLU A 42 -5.32 4.93 0.29
N ASN A 43 -4.14 4.84 0.92
CA ASN A 43 -3.47 3.55 1.12
C ASN A 43 -4.28 2.58 1.99
N ALA A 44 -4.99 3.08 3.01
CA ALA A 44 -5.82 2.24 3.87
C ALA A 44 -7.02 1.65 3.10
N GLU A 45 -7.64 2.44 2.23
CA GLU A 45 -8.71 1.96 1.34
C GLU A 45 -8.17 0.91 0.36
N LEU A 46 -7.04 1.18 -0.29
CA LEU A 46 -6.39 0.26 -1.22
C LEU A 46 -5.97 -1.04 -0.54
N ALA A 47 -5.42 -0.99 0.68
CA ALA A 47 -5.06 -2.17 1.45
C ALA A 47 -6.29 -3.05 1.74
N THR A 48 -7.40 -2.45 2.17
CA THR A 48 -8.66 -3.16 2.42
C THR A 48 -9.21 -3.83 1.15
N ARG A 49 -9.14 -3.14 0.01
CA ARG A 49 -9.54 -3.70 -1.29
C ARG A 49 -8.64 -4.86 -1.70
N ASN A 50 -7.34 -4.73 -1.47
CA ASN A 50 -6.36 -5.75 -1.80
C ASN A 50 -6.58 -7.03 -0.97
N GLU A 51 -6.84 -6.89 0.34
CA GLU A 51 -7.18 -8.03 1.20
C GLU A 51 -8.41 -8.80 0.70
N ARG A 52 -9.47 -8.09 0.26
CA ARG A 52 -10.66 -8.72 -0.33
C ARG A 52 -10.34 -9.47 -1.61
N LEU A 53 -9.58 -8.85 -2.51
CA LEU A 53 -9.18 -9.49 -3.77
C LEU A 53 -8.28 -10.70 -3.53
N TYR A 54 -7.36 -10.64 -2.56
CA TYR A 54 -6.55 -11.78 -2.16
C TYR A 54 -7.38 -12.93 -1.60
N ALA A 55 -8.42 -12.62 -0.81
CA ALA A 55 -9.35 -13.64 -0.31
C ALA A 55 -10.14 -14.28 -1.45
N GLU A 56 -10.61 -13.50 -2.42
CA GLU A 56 -11.33 -13.98 -3.60
C GLU A 56 -10.44 -14.86 -4.48
N VAL A 57 -9.22 -14.42 -4.80
CA VAL A 57 -8.25 -15.22 -5.56
C VAL A 57 -7.90 -16.51 -4.83
N ARG A 58 -7.75 -16.47 -3.51
CA ARG A 58 -7.47 -17.67 -2.70
C ARG A 58 -8.66 -18.64 -2.73
N ASN A 59 -9.88 -18.14 -2.66
CA ASN A 59 -11.07 -18.98 -2.75
C ASN A 59 -11.20 -19.61 -4.15
N LEU A 60 -11.03 -18.83 -5.21
CA LEU A 60 -11.07 -19.31 -6.60
C LEU A 60 -9.99 -20.36 -6.89
N ARG A 61 -8.79 -20.22 -6.33
CA ARG A 61 -7.73 -21.24 -6.46
C ARG A 61 -8.05 -22.53 -5.70
N ASN A 62 -8.71 -22.44 -4.54
CA ASN A 62 -9.11 -23.61 -3.76
C ASN A 62 -10.30 -24.35 -4.38
N GLU A 63 -11.23 -23.65 -5.02
CA GLU A 63 -12.38 -24.27 -5.71
C GLU A 63 -11.96 -25.05 -6.97
N GLN A 64 -10.98 -24.58 -7.73
CA GLN A 64 -10.48 -25.31 -8.91
C GLN A 64 -9.81 -26.64 -8.53
N GLY A 65 -9.01 -26.66 -7.46
CA GLY A 65 -8.42 -27.91 -6.95
C GLY A 65 -9.47 -28.91 -6.46
N ALA A 66 -10.52 -28.43 -5.78
CA ALA A 66 -11.60 -29.29 -5.29
C ALA A 66 -12.46 -29.91 -6.40
N VAL A 67 -12.66 -29.18 -7.52
CA VAL A 67 -13.37 -29.71 -8.70
C VAL A 67 -12.53 -30.76 -9.42
N GLU A 68 -11.22 -30.53 -9.57
CA GLU A 68 -10.29 -31.49 -10.15
C GLU A 68 -10.21 -32.78 -9.32
N GLU A 69 -10.09 -32.67 -8.00
CA GLU A 69 -10.12 -33.82 -7.07
C GLU A 69 -11.44 -34.61 -7.21
N ARG A 70 -12.58 -33.92 -7.30
CA ARG A 70 -13.89 -34.55 -7.44
C ARG A 70 -14.06 -35.25 -8.79
N ALA A 71 -13.54 -34.65 -9.87
CA ALA A 71 -13.53 -35.22 -11.22
C ALA A 71 -12.63 -36.46 -11.31
N ARG A 72 -11.44 -36.42 -10.71
CA ARG A 72 -10.52 -37.56 -10.63
C ARG A 72 -11.12 -38.71 -9.81
N MET A 73 -11.69 -38.43 -8.64
CA MET A 73 -12.24 -39.47 -7.75
C MET A 73 -13.58 -40.06 -8.19
N ASN A 74 -14.53 -39.26 -8.74
CA ASN A 74 -15.87 -39.76 -9.05
C ASN A 74 -16.09 -40.11 -10.53
N LEU A 75 -15.37 -39.46 -11.44
CA LEU A 75 -15.55 -39.68 -12.88
C LEU A 75 -14.38 -40.46 -13.51
N GLY A 76 -13.33 -40.77 -12.74
CA GLY A 76 -12.16 -41.50 -13.23
C GLY A 76 -11.42 -40.74 -14.33
N LEU A 77 -11.55 -39.41 -14.38
CA LEU A 77 -10.95 -38.56 -15.40
C LEU A 77 -9.44 -38.47 -15.15
N ILE A 78 -8.67 -38.73 -16.20
CA ILE A 78 -7.19 -38.72 -16.22
C ILE A 78 -6.76 -37.68 -17.27
N ARG A 79 -5.70 -36.92 -17.02
CA ARG A 79 -5.14 -35.98 -17.99
C ARG A 79 -4.35 -36.75 -19.08
N ASP A 80 -4.24 -36.20 -20.29
CA ASP A 80 -3.58 -36.85 -21.44
C ASP A 80 -2.11 -37.26 -21.18
N ASP A 81 -1.46 -36.70 -20.16
CA ASP A 81 -0.07 -36.98 -19.75
C ASP A 81 0.06 -37.80 -18.46
N GLU A 82 -1.03 -38.33 -17.90
CA GLU A 82 -1.02 -39.10 -16.64
C GLU A 82 -1.26 -40.60 -16.87
N THR A 83 -0.55 -41.46 -16.12
CA THR A 83 -0.73 -42.93 -16.14
C THR A 83 -1.44 -43.39 -14.86
N PHE A 84 -2.64 -43.94 -14.99
CA PHE A 84 -3.42 -44.46 -13.88
C PHE A 84 -2.99 -45.88 -13.49
N PHE A 85 -2.62 -46.09 -12.22
CA PHE A 85 -2.30 -47.41 -11.67
C PHE A 85 -3.37 -47.82 -10.67
N LEU A 86 -4.12 -48.89 -10.97
CA LEU A 86 -5.03 -49.53 -10.01
C LEU A 86 -4.33 -50.74 -9.42
N VAL A 87 -3.95 -50.66 -8.15
CA VAL A 87 -3.39 -51.80 -7.41
C VAL A 87 -4.57 -52.62 -6.87
N VAL A 88 -4.79 -53.81 -7.41
CA VAL A 88 -5.73 -54.78 -6.87
C VAL A 88 -4.97 -55.60 -5.83
N GLU A 89 -5.27 -55.43 -4.55
CA GLU A 89 -4.83 -56.34 -3.50
C GLU A 89 -5.59 -57.67 -3.63
N ASN A 90 -4.84 -58.78 -3.57
CA ASN A 90 -5.39 -60.14 -3.60
C ASN A 90 -5.98 -60.55 -2.24
#